data_AF-A0A956DRQ5-F1
#
_entry.id   AF-A0A956DRQ5-F1
#
_cell.length_a   1.000
_cell.length_b   1.000
_cell.length_c   1.000
_cell.angle_alpha   90.00
_cell.angle_beta   90.00
_cell.angle_gamma   90.00
#
_symmetry.space_group_name_H-M   'P 1'
#
loop_
_entity.id
_entity.type
_entity.pdbx_description
1 polymer ?
#
loop_
_entity_poly.entity_id
_entity_poly.type
_entity_poly.pdbx_seq_one_letter_code
_entity_poly.pdbx_strand_id
1 'polypeptide(L)'
;MDATKHESPARDEPAGEEPQPSGKKRTKAEGKARSKKDERGKKKSGKKKRKLDRVAYEAELERLQTELVKLQYWVKDRGLRVVVVFEGRDAAGKGGAIKRIAECLNPRGCRVVALGTPTERERSQWYFQRYVTHLPAAGEIVMFDRSWYNRAGVE
;
A
#
# COMPACT_ATOMS: atom_id res chain seq x y z
N MET A 1 -39.82 -46.45 23.82
CA MET A 1 -40.14 -47.31 22.67
C MET A 1 -40.07 -46.41 21.45
N ASP A 2 -38.95 -46.40 20.74
CA ASP A 2 -38.92 -45.86 19.39
C ASP A 2 -37.85 -46.63 18.59
N ALA A 3 -38.22 -46.96 17.37
CA ALA A 3 -37.70 -48.09 16.62
C ALA A 3 -36.52 -47.75 15.72
N THR A 4 -35.54 -48.64 15.74
CA THR A 4 -34.38 -48.76 14.87
C THR A 4 -34.75 -48.94 13.38
N LYS A 5 -33.99 -48.31 12.47
CA LYS A 5 -33.67 -48.81 11.11
C LYS A 5 -32.27 -48.30 10.75
N HIS A 6 -31.24 -49.14 10.83
CA HIS A 6 -30.73 -50.10 9.83
C HIS A 6 -29.85 -49.45 8.74
N GLU A 7 -28.54 -49.65 8.87
CA GLU A 7 -27.56 -49.42 7.80
C GLU A 7 -26.47 -50.52 7.87
N SER A 8 -26.11 -51.08 6.70
CA SER A 8 -24.91 -51.88 6.32
C SER A 8 -25.26 -53.05 5.38
N PRO A 9 -24.31 -53.67 4.62
CA PRO A 9 -23.07 -53.18 3.97
C PRO A 9 -22.79 -53.83 2.56
N ALA A 10 -21.55 -53.68 2.04
CA ALA A 10 -20.78 -54.50 1.04
C ALA A 10 -20.35 -53.70 -0.21
N ARG A 11 -19.05 -53.38 -0.43
CA ARG A 11 -17.87 -54.17 -0.92
C ARG A 11 -17.99 -54.67 -2.37
N ASP A 12 -17.11 -54.17 -3.26
CA ASP A 12 -16.09 -54.95 -3.99
C ASP A 12 -15.29 -54.07 -5.00
N GLU A 13 -13.95 -54.19 -4.96
CA GLU A 13 -12.97 -53.88 -6.03
C GLU A 13 -12.92 -55.08 -7.02
N PRO A 14 -12.26 -55.09 -8.23
CA PRO A 14 -11.01 -54.38 -8.56
C PRO A 14 -10.75 -53.98 -10.05
N ALA A 15 -9.56 -53.40 -10.25
CA ALA A 15 -8.61 -53.52 -11.37
C ALA A 15 -8.90 -52.95 -12.78
N GLY A 16 -7.93 -52.18 -13.28
CA GLY A 16 -7.82 -51.77 -14.68
C GLY A 16 -6.64 -50.81 -14.90
N GLU A 17 -5.41 -51.34 -14.85
CA GLU A 17 -4.16 -50.67 -15.17
C GLU A 17 -3.85 -50.79 -16.67
N GLU A 18 -3.58 -49.67 -17.36
CA GLU A 18 -2.79 -49.58 -18.61
C GLU A 18 -2.29 -48.12 -18.76
N PRO A 19 -1.22 -47.80 -19.52
CA PRO A 19 -0.37 -48.66 -20.35
C PRO A 19 1.17 -48.43 -20.19
N GLN A 20 1.96 -49.36 -20.73
CA GLN A 20 3.20 -49.02 -21.45
C GLN A 20 3.01 -49.37 -22.93
N PRO A 21 3.67 -48.68 -23.87
CA PRO A 21 4.85 -49.34 -24.43
C PRO A 21 6.05 -48.44 -24.72
N SER A 22 7.14 -49.17 -24.85
CA SER A 22 8.52 -48.81 -25.09
C SER A 22 8.82 -48.47 -26.56
N GLY A 23 9.86 -47.66 -26.75
CA GLY A 23 10.93 -47.92 -27.71
C GLY A 23 10.77 -47.48 -29.18
N LYS A 24 11.62 -46.56 -29.61
CA LYS A 24 12.64 -46.83 -30.65
C LYS A 24 13.60 -45.65 -30.86
N LYS A 25 14.90 -45.92 -30.66
CA LYS A 25 16.04 -45.16 -31.20
C LYS A 25 16.17 -45.41 -32.71
N ARG A 26 16.53 -44.37 -33.48
CA ARG A 26 17.32 -44.40 -34.74
C ARG A 26 17.78 -42.95 -35.04
N THR A 27 19.05 -42.61 -34.79
CA THR A 27 20.21 -42.48 -35.71
C THR A 27 20.34 -41.11 -36.42
N LYS A 28 21.59 -40.60 -36.37
CA LYS A 28 22.14 -39.30 -36.85
C LYS A 28 22.08 -39.11 -38.38
N ALA A 29 21.98 -37.85 -38.85
CA ALA A 29 23.06 -37.11 -39.54
C ALA A 29 22.58 -35.82 -40.26
N GLU A 30 23.30 -34.73 -39.97
CA GLU A 30 23.74 -33.58 -40.79
C GLU A 30 22.83 -32.86 -41.83
N GLY A 31 22.87 -31.52 -41.81
CA GLY A 31 22.41 -30.69 -42.93
C GLY A 31 22.16 -29.23 -42.57
N LYS A 32 23.17 -28.37 -42.70
CA LYS A 32 23.19 -26.94 -42.38
C LYS A 32 22.56 -26.12 -43.52
N ALA A 33 21.49 -25.37 -43.26
CA ALA A 33 21.05 -24.27 -44.12
C ALA A 33 20.56 -23.08 -43.27
N ARG A 34 21.36 -22.02 -43.26
CA ARG A 34 21.00 -20.70 -42.72
C ARG A 34 19.90 -20.09 -43.57
N SER A 35 18.82 -19.63 -42.95
CA SER A 35 18.02 -18.54 -43.49
C SER A 35 17.88 -17.44 -42.44
N LYS A 36 18.42 -16.26 -42.77
CA LYS A 36 18.27 -15.00 -42.06
C LYS A 36 16.85 -14.47 -42.28
N LYS A 37 16.08 -14.32 -41.21
CA LYS A 37 15.17 -13.18 -40.96
C LYS A 37 14.32 -13.53 -39.75
N ASP A 38 14.49 -12.77 -38.68
CA ASP A 38 13.41 -12.18 -37.88
C ASP A 38 13.99 -11.67 -36.56
N GLU A 39 14.90 -10.69 -36.64
CA GLU A 39 15.09 -9.74 -35.55
C GLU A 39 13.91 -8.77 -35.56
N ARG A 40 12.72 -9.27 -35.21
CA ARG A 40 11.60 -8.42 -34.79
C ARG A 40 12.00 -7.80 -33.46
N GLY A 41 12.26 -6.50 -33.52
CA GLY A 41 12.71 -5.67 -32.43
C GLY A 41 12.12 -6.07 -31.09
N LYS A 42 13.01 -6.51 -30.18
CA LYS A 42 12.70 -6.66 -28.76
C LYS A 42 12.45 -5.25 -28.23
N LYS A 43 11.21 -4.76 -28.37
CA LYS A 43 10.71 -3.57 -27.68
C LYS A 43 11.20 -3.69 -26.24
N LYS A 44 12.07 -2.78 -25.82
CA LYS A 44 12.49 -2.65 -24.42
C LYS A 44 11.22 -2.42 -23.61
N SER A 45 10.64 -3.49 -23.08
CA SER A 45 9.57 -3.41 -22.10
C SER A 45 10.13 -2.56 -20.96
N GLY A 46 9.61 -1.35 -20.80
CA GLY A 46 10.03 -0.45 -19.73
C GLY A 46 10.08 -1.24 -18.43
N LYS A 47 11.24 -1.25 -17.75
CA LYS A 47 11.39 -1.91 -16.46
C LYS A 47 10.25 -1.42 -15.57
N LYS A 48 9.26 -2.26 -15.30
CA LYS A 48 8.27 -1.99 -14.24
C LYS A 48 9.09 -1.69 -12.99
N LYS A 49 8.91 -0.49 -12.41
CA LYS A 49 9.55 -0.15 -11.14
C LYS A 49 9.23 -1.26 -10.16
N ARG A 50 10.25 -1.99 -9.71
CA ARG A 50 10.06 -3.06 -8.73
C ARG A 50 9.59 -2.40 -7.43
N LYS A 51 8.53 -2.95 -6.84
CA LYS A 51 8.11 -2.53 -5.49
C LYS A 51 9.25 -2.84 -4.52
N LEU A 52 9.37 -2.04 -3.46
CA LEU A 52 10.30 -2.33 -2.37
C LEU A 52 9.98 -3.71 -1.79
N ASP A 53 11.03 -4.42 -1.39
CA ASP A 53 10.87 -5.65 -0.62
C ASP A 53 10.20 -5.32 0.71
N ARG A 54 9.27 -6.18 1.15
CA ARG A 54 8.45 -5.91 2.33
C ARG A 54 9.28 -5.87 3.61
N VAL A 55 10.24 -6.79 3.75
CA VAL A 55 11.09 -6.86 4.95
C VAL A 55 11.99 -5.64 5.02
N ALA A 56 12.57 -5.23 3.89
CA ALA A 56 13.36 -4.00 3.82
C ALA A 56 12.53 -2.75 4.14
N TYR A 57 11.28 -2.69 3.66
CA TYR A 57 10.38 -1.58 3.96
C TYR A 57 10.02 -1.52 5.45
N GLU A 58 9.67 -2.65 6.08
CA GLU A 58 9.27 -2.68 7.49
C GLU A 58 10.45 -2.31 8.41
N ALA A 59 11.65 -2.80 8.13
CA ALA A 59 12.85 -2.46 8.89
C ALA A 59 13.18 -0.95 8.81
N GLU A 60 13.08 -0.36 7.61
CA GLU A 60 13.35 1.07 7.45
C GLU A 60 12.24 1.93 8.05
N LEU A 61 10.98 1.49 7.98
CA LEU A 61 9.86 2.17 8.61
C LEU A 61 10.05 2.26 10.13
N GLU A 62 10.42 1.17 10.79
CA GLU A 62 10.68 1.14 12.24
C GLU A 62 11.82 2.10 12.64
N ARG A 63 12.91 2.09 11.86
CA ARG A 63 14.03 3.01 12.06
C ARG A 63 13.58 4.47 11.96
N LEU A 64 12.80 4.81 10.94
CA LEU A 64 12.29 6.18 10.75
C LEU A 64 11.26 6.58 11.81
N GLN A 65 10.41 5.66 12.26
CA GLN A 65 9.46 5.91 13.36
C GLN A 65 10.20 6.23 14.67
N THR A 66 11.32 5.56 14.94
CA THR A 66 12.19 5.91 16.08
C THR A 66 12.71 7.35 15.97
N GLU A 67 13.15 7.77 14.79
CA GLU A 67 13.61 9.14 14.57
C GLU A 67 12.46 10.17 14.65
N LEU A 68 11.25 9.81 14.22
CA LEU A 68 10.06 10.65 14.38
C LEU A 68 9.72 10.90 15.85
N VAL A 69 9.87 9.90 16.71
CA VAL A 69 9.69 10.07 18.17
C VAL A 69 10.72 11.06 18.72
N LYS A 70 12.00 10.92 18.35
CA LYS A 70 13.05 11.87 18.75
C LYS A 70 12.74 13.29 18.27
N LEU A 71 12.27 13.44 17.03
CA LEU A 71 11.83 14.71 16.47
C LEU A 71 10.70 15.32 17.29
N GLN A 72 9.70 14.53 17.69
CA GLN A 72 8.58 15.03 18.50
C GLN A 72 9.05 15.55 19.86
N TYR A 73 9.96 14.83 20.52
CA TYR A 73 10.56 15.31 21.78
C TYR A 73 11.30 16.64 21.57
N TRP A 74 12.08 16.76 20.49
CA TRP A 74 12.79 17.98 20.17
C TRP A 74 11.86 19.15 19.84
N VAL A 75 10.80 18.93 19.06
CA VAL A 75 9.77 19.93 18.77
C VAL A 75 9.15 20.45 20.07
N LYS A 76 8.81 19.55 20.99
CA LYS A 76 8.25 19.90 22.30
C LYS A 76 9.25 20.70 23.15
N ASP A 77 10.48 20.21 23.30
CA ASP A 77 11.53 20.83 24.10
C ASP A 77 11.85 22.26 23.63
N ARG A 78 11.91 22.45 22.31
CA ARG A 78 12.20 23.74 21.68
C ARG A 78 10.97 24.63 21.48
N GLY A 79 9.78 24.16 21.84
CA GLY A 79 8.53 24.91 21.63
C GLY A 79 8.22 25.20 20.15
N LEU A 80 8.72 24.37 19.24
CA LEU A 80 8.53 24.56 17.81
C LEU A 80 7.09 24.26 17.40
N ARG A 81 6.68 24.86 16.28
CA ARG A 81 5.33 24.75 15.72
C ARG A 81 5.46 24.14 14.34
N VAL A 82 5.00 22.90 14.16
CA VAL A 82 5.20 22.16 12.92
C VAL A 82 3.87 21.88 12.24
N VAL A 83 3.77 22.25 10.96
CA VAL A 83 2.65 21.90 10.10
C VAL A 83 3.14 21.00 8.99
N VAL A 84 2.45 19.89 8.76
CA VAL A 84 2.68 18.98 7.62
C VAL A 84 1.39 18.91 6.82
N VAL A 85 1.45 19.23 5.53
CA VAL A 85 0.29 19.22 4.64
C VAL A 85 0.39 18.04 3.68
N PHE A 86 -0.67 17.24 3.59
CA PHE A 86 -0.78 16.10 2.69
C PHE A 86 -1.74 16.41 1.54
N GLU A 87 -1.17 16.72 0.37
CA GLU A 87 -1.91 16.91 -0.88
C GLU A 87 -1.60 15.80 -1.90
N GLY A 88 -2.51 15.63 -2.85
CA GLY A 88 -2.40 14.60 -3.88
C GLY A 88 -3.75 14.08 -4.35
N ARG A 89 -3.72 13.40 -5.51
CA ARG A 89 -4.88 12.79 -6.15
C ARG A 89 -5.57 11.78 -5.24
N ASP A 90 -6.84 11.52 -5.53
CA ASP A 90 -7.57 10.46 -4.85
C ASP A 90 -6.86 9.11 -5.04
N ALA A 91 -6.91 8.29 -3.98
CA ALA A 91 -6.19 7.01 -3.89
C ALA A 91 -4.65 7.07 -4.04
N ALA A 92 -4.02 8.25 -3.94
CA ALA A 92 -2.55 8.36 -3.97
C ALA A 92 -1.82 7.79 -2.73
N GLY A 93 -2.56 7.42 -1.67
CA GLY A 93 -1.99 6.82 -0.46
C GLY A 93 -1.71 7.78 0.71
N LYS A 94 -2.29 9.00 0.68
CA LYS A 94 -2.12 10.03 1.73
C LYS A 94 -2.44 9.52 3.13
N GLY A 95 -3.64 8.97 3.32
CA GLY A 95 -4.06 8.42 4.61
C GLY A 95 -3.15 7.29 5.12
N GLY A 96 -2.61 6.47 4.22
CA GLY A 96 -1.61 5.45 4.57
C GLY A 96 -0.31 6.05 5.09
N ALA A 97 0.21 7.09 4.43
CA ALA A 97 1.40 7.81 4.87
C ALA A 97 1.17 8.51 6.22
N ILE A 98 0.03 9.20 6.39
CA ILE A 98 -0.34 9.85 7.64
C ILE A 98 -0.40 8.83 8.78
N LYS A 99 -1.05 7.68 8.55
CA LYS A 99 -1.14 6.62 9.55
C LYS A 99 0.25 6.14 10.01
N ARG A 100 1.17 5.88 9.07
CA ARG A 100 2.52 5.40 9.39
C ARG A 100 3.36 6.41 10.17
N ILE A 101 3.14 7.70 9.96
CA ILE A 101 3.80 8.74 10.74
C ILE A 101 3.14 8.85 12.12
N ALA A 102 1.82 9.01 12.17
CA ALA A 102 1.10 9.30 13.40
C ALA A 102 1.06 8.14 14.40
N GLU A 103 1.10 6.88 13.94
CA GLU A 103 0.97 5.70 14.81
C GLU A 103 2.09 5.54 15.85
N CYS A 104 3.27 6.12 15.60
CA CYS A 104 4.39 6.08 16.52
C CYS A 104 4.50 7.31 17.46
N LEU A 105 3.73 8.36 17.19
CA LEU A 105 3.85 9.64 17.89
C LEU A 105 2.87 9.74 19.06
N ASN A 106 3.25 10.50 20.10
CA ASN A 106 2.36 10.79 21.21
C ASN A 106 1.20 11.68 20.74
N PRO A 107 -0.08 11.27 20.90
CA PRO A 107 -1.23 12.01 20.38
C PRO A 107 -1.44 13.37 21.06
N ARG A 108 -0.82 13.62 22.23
CA ARG A 108 -0.90 14.92 22.92
C ARG A 108 -0.08 16.02 22.24
N GLY A 109 0.95 15.64 21.48
CA GLY A 109 1.83 16.59 20.77
C GLY A 109 1.75 16.47 19.24
N CYS A 110 0.97 15.53 18.73
CA CYS A 110 0.77 15.32 17.30
C CYS A 110 -0.70 15.00 17.02
N ARG A 111 -1.35 15.80 16.19
CA ARG A 111 -2.76 15.56 15.78
C ARG A 111 -2.95 15.65 14.27
N VAL A 112 -3.92 14.88 13.79
CA VAL A 112 -4.34 14.90 12.40
C VAL A 112 -5.61 15.74 12.26
N VAL A 113 -5.65 16.60 11.25
CA VAL A 113 -6.79 17.44 10.90
C VAL A 113 -7.28 17.00 9.53
N ALA A 114 -8.52 16.52 9.47
CA ALA A 114 -9.19 16.12 8.24
C ALA A 114 -10.53 16.84 8.18
N LEU A 115 -10.55 18.04 7.58
CA LEU A 115 -11.77 18.83 7.47
C LEU A 115 -12.64 18.31 6.32
N GLY A 116 -13.92 18.13 6.60
CA GLY A 116 -14.92 17.82 5.58
C GLY A 116 -15.30 19.04 4.73
N THR A 117 -16.33 18.86 3.90
CA THR A 117 -16.97 19.95 3.14
C THR A 117 -17.31 21.12 4.07
N PRO A 118 -17.00 22.38 3.67
CA PRO A 118 -17.36 23.55 4.47
C PRO A 118 -18.88 23.60 4.72
N THR A 119 -19.26 23.88 5.96
CA THR A 119 -20.64 24.20 6.35
C THR A 119 -21.09 25.55 5.76
N GLU A 120 -22.39 25.81 5.71
CA GLU A 120 -22.92 27.08 5.17
C GLU A 120 -22.34 28.33 5.87
N ARG A 121 -22.11 28.23 7.18
CA ARG A 121 -21.43 29.28 7.93
C ARG A 121 -19.96 29.43 7.53
N GLU A 122 -19.22 28.34 7.37
CA GLU A 122 -17.81 28.40 6.93
C GLU A 122 -17.67 28.93 5.49
N ARG A 123 -18.67 28.71 4.62
CA ARG A 123 -18.68 29.24 3.25
C ARG A 123 -18.84 30.76 3.19
N SER A 124 -19.52 31.35 4.17
CA SER A 124 -19.64 32.81 4.31
C SER A 124 -18.52 33.45 5.13
N GLN A 125 -17.68 32.65 5.79
CA GLN A 125 -16.47 33.10 6.46
C GLN A 125 -15.32 33.33 5.48
N TRP A 126 -14.28 33.99 5.96
CA TRP A 126 -13.03 34.04 5.22
C TRP A 126 -12.46 32.63 5.06
N TYR A 127 -12.09 32.24 3.84
CA TYR A 127 -11.69 30.87 3.50
C TYR A 127 -10.65 30.23 4.44
N PHE A 128 -9.64 31.01 4.86
CA PHE A 128 -8.58 30.52 5.74
C PHE A 128 -9.01 30.37 7.20
N GLN A 129 -10.12 31.00 7.62
CA GLN A 129 -10.56 31.05 9.00
C GLN A 129 -10.77 29.66 9.59
N ARG A 130 -11.34 28.73 8.82
CA ARG A 130 -11.55 27.34 9.26
C ARG A 130 -10.26 26.54 9.46
N TYR A 131 -9.15 26.96 8.85
CA TYR A 131 -7.86 26.27 8.97
C TYR A 131 -6.99 26.86 10.07
N VAL A 132 -7.05 28.19 10.26
CA VAL A 132 -6.26 28.93 11.26
C VAL A 132 -6.52 28.42 12.68
N THR A 133 -7.77 28.04 12.99
CA THR A 133 -8.17 27.44 14.26
C THR A 133 -7.44 26.12 14.58
N HIS A 134 -6.86 25.48 13.57
CA HIS A 134 -6.16 24.21 13.69
C HIS A 134 -4.65 24.33 13.59
N LEU A 135 -4.08 25.53 13.46
CA LEU A 135 -2.62 25.69 13.46
C LEU A 135 -2.00 25.26 14.81
N PRO A 136 -0.75 24.79 14.81
CA PRO A 136 -0.08 24.30 16.02
C PRO A 136 0.22 25.40 17.03
N ALA A 137 0.02 25.09 18.30
CA ALA A 137 0.64 25.80 19.42
C ALA A 137 2.09 25.33 19.63
N ALA A 138 2.81 25.98 20.55
CA ALA A 138 4.21 25.65 20.85
C ALA A 138 4.35 24.17 21.26
N GLY A 139 5.27 23.46 20.62
CA GLY A 139 5.52 22.04 20.85
C GLY A 139 4.57 21.09 20.12
N GLU A 140 3.68 21.60 19.27
CA GLU A 140 2.72 20.78 18.53
C GLU A 140 3.15 20.51 17.08
N ILE A 141 2.84 19.30 16.64
CA ILE A 141 2.86 18.87 15.24
C ILE A 141 1.40 18.71 14.79
N VAL A 142 1.03 19.38 13.70
CA VAL A 142 -0.30 19.24 13.09
C VAL A 142 -0.16 18.73 11.67
N MET A 143 -0.81 17.62 11.38
CA MET A 143 -0.84 16.99 10.07
C MET A 143 -2.19 17.24 9.42
N PHE A 144 -2.23 17.95 8.29
CA PHE A 144 -3.44 18.20 7.53
C PHE A 144 -3.63 17.14 6.44
N ASP A 145 -4.68 16.32 6.54
CA ASP A 145 -5.17 15.49 5.45
C ASP A 145 -6.11 16.33 4.57
N ARG A 146 -5.54 16.85 3.48
CA ARG A 146 -6.06 18.02 2.74
C ARG A 146 -6.01 19.31 3.56
N SER A 147 -5.87 20.42 2.85
CA SER A 147 -5.63 21.73 3.45
C SER A 147 -6.35 22.84 2.68
N TRP A 148 -5.93 24.08 2.89
CA TRP A 148 -6.34 25.23 2.10
C TRP A 148 -5.95 25.12 0.61
N TYR A 149 -5.11 24.16 0.22
CA TYR A 149 -4.84 23.87 -1.19
C TYR A 149 -6.03 23.21 -1.92
N ASN A 150 -7.10 22.80 -1.21
CA ASN A 150 -8.33 22.30 -1.85
C ASN A 150 -8.90 23.29 -2.88
N ARG A 151 -8.81 24.60 -2.60
CA ARG A 151 -9.27 25.68 -3.50
C ARG A 151 -8.48 25.79 -4.80
N ALA A 152 -7.30 25.20 -4.87
CA ALA A 152 -6.45 25.25 -6.06
C ALA A 152 -6.63 24.01 -6.98
N GLY A 153 -7.49 23.04 -6.63
CA GLY A 153 -7.62 21.83 -7.45
C GLY A 153 -8.90 21.02 -7.36
N VAL A 154 -9.77 21.21 -6.35
CA VAL A 154 -11.01 20.42 -6.20
C VAL A 154 -12.25 21.30 -6.02
N GLU A 155 -12.13 22.48 -5.42
CA GLU A 155 -13.19 23.51 -5.45
C GLU A 155 -13.15 24.35 -6.73
#